data_AF-A0A2H9LAC1-F1
#
_entry.id   AF-A0A2H9LAC1-F1
#
_cell.length_a   1.000
_cell.length_b   1.000
_cell.length_c   1.000
_cell.angle_alpha   90.00
_cell.angle_beta   90.00
_cell.angle_gamma   90.00
#
_symmetry.space_group_name_H-M   'P 1'
#
loop_
_entity.id
_entity.type
_entity.pdbx_description
1 polymer ?
#
loop_
_entity_poly.entity_id
_entity_poly.type
_entity_poly.pdbx_seq_one_letter_code
_entity_poly.pdbx_strand_id
1 'polypeptide(L)'
;MFEFIRKMNESKKKESEVIDALLQASTYPNEYSIENIIQKIAFGDTLLSDEFKIAGIEIRNGASVEESLAGILKRNPEKQNIKLMVKLFIQAHRNKADNSKVFRNAAEDLMERQNLQDEKNIALMTQKYTLLLGGAVIVPLVLSMLFGLMTNFDFEILKEFYSTGNENKTELLGMIKLANLIYVGEYSIIASLFLAKQENNMKKALIYFLGIFPVSICCFLFGRLLLA
;
A
#
# COMPACT_ATOMS: atom_id res chain seq x y z
N MET A 1 8.63 16.25 13.54
CA MET A 1 8.16 15.02 12.86
C MET A 1 6.66 14.79 13.03
N PHE A 2 6.13 14.85 14.26
CA PHE A 2 4.70 14.66 14.53
C PHE A 2 3.78 15.68 13.83
N GLU A 3 4.10 16.97 13.88
CA GLU A 3 3.32 18.00 13.17
C GLU A 3 3.30 17.83 11.65
N PHE A 4 4.41 17.37 11.08
CA PHE A 4 4.51 17.10 9.64
C PHE A 4 3.60 15.93 9.24
N ILE A 5 3.57 14.86 10.04
CA ILE A 5 2.68 13.70 9.82
C ILE A 5 1.21 14.12 9.96
N ARG A 6 0.88 14.93 10.99
CA ARG A 6 -0.48 15.44 11.18
C ARG A 6 -0.94 16.25 9.97
N LYS A 7 -0.14 17.22 9.53
CA LYS A 7 -0.44 18.06 8.37
C LYS A 7 -0.60 17.25 7.08
N MET A 8 0.21 16.20 6.89
CA MET A 8 0.09 15.29 5.74
C MET A 8 -1.22 14.48 5.78
N ASN A 9 -1.63 14.00 6.95
CA ASN A 9 -2.87 13.22 7.11
C ASN A 9 -4.12 14.10 6.93
N GLU A 10 -4.15 15.27 7.56
CA GLU A 10 -5.22 16.27 7.35
C GLU A 10 -5.33 16.63 5.87
N SER A 11 -4.19 16.80 5.21
CA SER A 11 -4.15 17.13 3.80
C SER A 11 -4.65 16.00 2.89
N LYS A 12 -4.36 14.73 3.20
CA LYS A 12 -4.91 13.59 2.47
C LYS A 12 -6.42 13.47 2.70
N LYS A 13 -6.86 13.67 3.93
CA LYS A 13 -8.27 13.62 4.30
C LYS A 13 -9.09 14.67 3.55
N LYS A 14 -8.61 15.91 3.47
CA LYS A 14 -9.24 16.97 2.68
C LYS A 14 -9.36 16.60 1.19
N GLU A 15 -8.39 15.85 0.65
CA GLU A 15 -8.39 15.44 -0.76
C GLU A 15 -9.34 14.27 -1.04
N SER A 16 -9.56 13.36 -0.07
CA SER A 16 -10.58 12.31 -0.18
C SER A 16 -12.02 12.86 -0.07
N GLU A 17 -12.22 13.92 0.71
CA GLU A 17 -13.53 14.59 0.88
C GLU A 17 -14.05 15.26 -0.41
N VAL A 18 -13.20 15.40 -1.44
CA VAL A 18 -13.59 15.95 -2.75
C VAL A 18 -14.66 15.10 -3.44
N ILE A 19 -14.58 13.77 -3.29
CA ILE A 19 -15.57 12.85 -3.87
C ILE A 19 -16.95 13.14 -3.28
N ASP A 20 -17.03 13.24 -1.95
CA ASP A 20 -18.28 13.52 -1.24
C ASP A 20 -18.85 14.88 -1.63
N ALA A 21 -18.01 15.90 -1.74
CA ALA A 21 -18.43 17.23 -2.17
C ALA A 21 -18.98 17.25 -3.61
N LEU A 22 -18.35 16.52 -4.54
CA LEU A 22 -18.84 16.37 -5.92
C LEU A 22 -20.12 15.56 -5.99
N LEU A 23 -20.24 14.49 -5.20
CA LEU A 23 -21.47 13.71 -5.11
C LEU A 23 -22.61 14.55 -4.53
N GLN A 24 -22.35 15.31 -3.46
CA GLN A 24 -23.32 16.23 -2.89
C GLN A 24 -23.74 17.27 -3.93
N ALA A 25 -22.80 17.89 -4.64
CA ALA A 25 -23.08 18.84 -5.71
C ALA A 25 -23.95 18.23 -6.82
N SER A 26 -23.73 16.96 -7.16
CA SER A 26 -24.53 16.24 -8.18
C SER A 26 -25.99 16.02 -7.80
N THR A 27 -26.35 16.15 -6.52
CA THR A 27 -27.74 15.97 -6.06
C THR A 27 -28.60 17.22 -6.24
N TYR A 28 -27.99 18.38 -6.48
CA TYR A 28 -28.73 19.63 -6.63
C TYR A 28 -29.21 19.80 -8.08
N PRO A 29 -30.50 20.14 -8.29
CA PRO A 29 -31.06 20.37 -9.61
C PRO A 29 -30.58 21.71 -10.21
N ASN A 30 -30.87 21.92 -11.49
CA ASN A 30 -30.34 23.01 -12.32
C ASN A 30 -30.69 24.41 -11.85
N GLU A 31 -31.76 24.56 -11.07
CA GLU A 31 -32.14 25.87 -10.53
C GLU A 31 -31.25 26.30 -9.35
N TYR A 32 -30.38 25.43 -8.82
CA TYR A 32 -29.44 25.81 -7.78
C TYR A 32 -28.25 26.56 -8.38
N SER A 33 -28.10 27.82 -7.96
CA SER A 33 -26.89 28.58 -8.21
C SER A 33 -25.67 27.90 -7.57
N ILE A 34 -24.50 28.04 -8.19
CA ILE A 34 -23.25 27.48 -7.65
C ILE A 34 -22.94 28.04 -6.26
N GLU A 35 -23.32 29.29 -6.01
CA GLU A 35 -23.27 29.96 -4.72
C GLU A 35 -24.04 29.18 -3.67
N ASN A 36 -25.25 28.71 -3.99
CA ASN A 36 -26.04 27.90 -3.07
C ASN A 36 -25.39 26.54 -2.81
N ILE A 37 -24.85 25.89 -3.85
CA ILE A 37 -24.12 24.61 -3.70
C ILE A 37 -22.89 24.79 -2.81
N ILE A 38 -22.09 25.85 -3.02
CA ILE A 38 -20.95 26.24 -2.18
C ILE A 38 -21.38 26.37 -0.72
N GLN A 39 -22.48 27.08 -0.45
CA GLN A 39 -23.00 27.23 0.91
C GLN A 39 -23.42 25.87 1.50
N LYS A 40 -24.07 25.00 0.72
CA LYS A 40 -24.47 23.67 1.19
C LYS A 40 -23.29 22.77 1.54
N ILE A 41 -22.21 22.83 0.76
CA ILE A 41 -20.96 22.11 1.07
C ILE A 41 -20.29 22.73 2.30
N ALA A 42 -20.33 24.06 2.43
CA ALA A 42 -19.81 24.79 3.58
C ALA A 42 -20.51 24.45 4.90
N PHE A 43 -21.76 23.99 4.89
CA PHE A 43 -22.46 23.55 6.10
C PHE A 43 -21.97 22.20 6.65
N GLY A 44 -21.18 21.44 5.89
CA GLY A 44 -20.60 20.20 6.37
C GLY A 44 -19.56 20.39 7.50
N ASP A 45 -19.27 19.30 8.21
CA ASP A 45 -18.25 19.24 9.26
C ASP A 45 -17.01 18.50 8.76
N THR A 46 -16.44 19.01 7.67
CA THR A 46 -15.27 18.43 7.00
C THR A 46 -14.17 19.46 6.79
N LEU A 47 -12.93 19.01 6.58
CA LEU A 47 -11.80 19.93 6.35
C LEU A 47 -11.97 20.69 5.02
N LEU A 48 -12.65 20.08 4.05
CA LEU A 48 -13.01 20.71 2.80
C LEU A 48 -14.15 21.72 2.98
N SER A 49 -15.15 21.41 3.81
CA SER A 49 -16.25 22.33 4.13
C SER A 49 -15.72 23.65 4.69
N ASP A 50 -14.67 23.65 5.50
CA ASP A 50 -14.06 24.89 6.01
C ASP A 50 -13.49 25.78 4.91
N GLU A 51 -12.93 25.20 3.84
CA GLU A 51 -12.47 25.97 2.67
C GLU A 51 -13.64 26.61 1.92
N PHE A 52 -14.75 25.88 1.81
CA PHE A 52 -16.00 26.38 1.21
C PHE A 52 -16.68 27.42 2.11
N LYS A 53 -16.54 27.36 3.45
CA LYS A 53 -17.01 28.41 4.36
C LYS A 53 -16.29 29.74 4.08
N ILE A 54 -14.96 29.70 3.92
CA ILE A 54 -14.17 30.89 3.59
C ILE A 54 -14.62 31.46 2.24
N ALA A 55 -14.71 30.62 1.19
CA ALA A 55 -15.17 31.07 -0.12
C ALA A 55 -16.61 31.63 -0.07
N GLY A 56 -17.49 31.01 0.71
CA GLY A 56 -18.85 31.48 0.92
C GLY A 56 -18.94 32.81 1.67
N ILE A 57 -17.99 33.12 2.56
CA ILE A 57 -17.86 34.43 3.20
C ILE A 57 -17.38 35.47 2.19
N GLU A 58 -16.35 35.16 1.40
CA GLU A 58 -15.82 36.05 0.37
C GLU A 58 -16.90 36.46 -0.65
N ILE A 59 -17.69 35.50 -1.14
CA ILE A 59 -18.81 35.75 -2.05
C ILE A 59 -19.86 36.67 -1.40
N ARG A 60 -20.23 36.43 -0.14
CA ARG A 60 -21.19 37.29 0.59
C ARG A 60 -20.68 38.72 0.78
N ASN A 61 -19.37 38.89 0.87
CA ASN A 61 -18.71 40.19 0.98
C ASN A 61 -18.51 40.88 -0.39
N GLY A 62 -19.02 40.29 -1.49
CA GLY A 62 -19.01 40.90 -2.82
C GLY A 62 -17.87 40.43 -3.73
N ALA A 63 -17.06 39.46 -3.32
CA ALA A 63 -16.10 38.84 -4.23
C ALA A 63 -16.81 37.99 -5.29
N SER A 64 -16.20 37.86 -6.48
CA SER A 64 -16.74 36.96 -7.51
C SER A 64 -16.62 35.49 -7.09
N VAL A 65 -17.50 34.64 -7.61
CA VAL A 65 -17.48 33.19 -7.36
C VAL A 65 -16.15 32.60 -7.82
N GLU A 66 -15.68 32.99 -9.01
CA GLU A 66 -14.42 32.50 -9.56
C GLU A 66 -13.21 32.91 -8.72
N GLU A 67 -13.18 34.15 -8.23
CA GLU A 67 -12.09 34.63 -7.37
C GLU A 67 -12.06 33.89 -6.03
N SER A 68 -13.22 33.69 -5.42
CA SER A 68 -13.36 33.01 -4.13
C SER A 68 -12.96 31.53 -4.23
N LEU A 69 -13.40 30.86 -5.30
CA LEU A 69 -12.99 29.48 -5.61
C LEU A 69 -11.50 29.38 -5.96
N ALA A 70 -10.93 30.37 -6.65
CA ALA A 70 -9.48 30.42 -6.86
C ALA A 70 -8.70 30.62 -5.54
N GLY A 71 -9.30 31.27 -4.54
CA GLY A 71 -8.79 31.36 -3.18
C GLY A 71 -8.55 29.97 -2.55
N ILE A 72 -9.45 29.01 -2.77
CA ILE A 72 -9.28 27.62 -2.31
C ILE A 72 -8.01 26.99 -2.89
N LEU A 73 -7.72 27.25 -4.18
CA LEU A 73 -6.52 26.74 -4.85
C LEU A 73 -5.23 27.37 -4.33
N LYS A 74 -5.26 28.66 -4.01
CA LYS A 74 -4.11 29.35 -3.41
C LYS A 74 -3.75 28.77 -2.05
N ARG A 75 -4.75 28.38 -1.26
CA ARG A 75 -4.57 27.71 0.05
C ARG A 75 -4.18 26.23 -0.08
N ASN A 76 -4.52 25.60 -1.20
CA ASN A 76 -4.30 24.16 -1.45
C ASN A 76 -3.56 23.89 -2.80
N PRO A 77 -2.36 24.46 -3.03
CA PRO A 77 -1.74 24.50 -4.36
C PRO A 77 -1.23 23.14 -4.86
N GLU A 78 -0.98 22.18 -3.98
CA GLU A 78 -0.42 20.86 -4.35
C GLU A 78 -1.49 19.80 -4.67
N LYS A 79 -2.79 20.15 -4.56
CA LYS A 79 -3.88 19.17 -4.50
C LYS A 79 -4.60 19.02 -5.83
N GLN A 80 -4.44 17.88 -6.48
CA GLN A 80 -4.95 17.68 -7.85
C GLN A 80 -6.46 17.47 -7.87
N ASN A 81 -7.02 16.73 -6.91
CA ASN A 81 -8.47 16.50 -6.87
C ASN A 81 -9.22 17.80 -6.52
N ILE A 82 -8.67 18.60 -5.60
CA ILE A 82 -9.23 19.93 -5.26
C ILE A 82 -9.16 20.86 -6.48
N LYS A 83 -8.04 20.86 -7.21
CA LYS A 83 -7.90 21.61 -8.48
C LYS A 83 -8.96 21.22 -9.49
N LEU A 84 -9.19 19.92 -9.67
CA LEU A 84 -10.22 19.42 -10.57
C LEU A 84 -11.60 19.92 -10.15
N MET A 85 -11.97 19.71 -8.88
CA MET A 85 -13.26 20.13 -8.34
C MET A 85 -13.50 21.63 -8.53
N VAL A 86 -12.56 22.48 -8.11
CA VAL A 86 -12.69 23.94 -8.27
C VAL A 86 -12.87 24.33 -9.74
N LYS A 87 -12.12 23.71 -10.66
CA LYS A 87 -12.30 23.97 -12.09
C LYS A 87 -13.70 23.59 -12.58
N LEU A 88 -14.24 22.47 -12.11
CA LEU A 88 -15.60 22.04 -12.45
C LEU A 88 -16.64 23.03 -11.91
N PHE A 89 -16.48 23.52 -10.68
CA PHE A 89 -17.39 24.53 -10.10
C PHE A 89 -17.34 25.86 -10.86
N ILE A 90 -16.15 26.32 -11.24
CA ILE A 90 -15.98 27.54 -12.05
C ILE A 90 -16.64 27.36 -13.43
N GLN A 91 -16.43 26.22 -14.08
CA GLN A 91 -17.07 25.93 -15.36
C GLN A 91 -18.59 25.86 -15.24
N ALA A 92 -19.08 25.23 -14.17
CA ALA A 92 -20.50 25.12 -13.92
C ALA A 92 -21.15 26.50 -13.71
N HIS A 93 -20.47 27.39 -12.98
CA HIS A 93 -20.92 28.77 -12.77
C HIS A 93 -21.01 29.55 -14.09
N ARG A 94 -20.01 29.41 -14.96
CA ARG A 94 -19.97 30.09 -16.27
C ARG A 94 -21.04 29.59 -17.23
N ASN A 95 -21.25 28.27 -17.26
CA ASN A 95 -22.11 27.64 -18.26
C ASN A 95 -23.61 27.75 -17.91
N LYS A 96 -23.95 27.99 -16.63
CA LYS A 96 -25.34 28.05 -16.10
C LYS A 96 -26.23 26.88 -16.56
N ALA A 97 -25.60 25.76 -16.92
CA ALA A 97 -26.24 24.57 -17.44
C ALA A 97 -26.30 23.49 -16.36
N ASP A 98 -26.98 22.39 -16.67
CA ASP A 98 -26.96 21.21 -15.82
C ASP A 98 -25.57 20.61 -15.73
N ASN A 99 -24.95 20.73 -14.55
CA ASN A 99 -23.66 20.13 -14.26
C ASN A 99 -23.76 18.96 -13.28
N SER A 100 -24.98 18.53 -12.92
CA SER A 100 -25.19 17.41 -11.98
C SER A 100 -24.49 16.13 -12.48
N LYS A 101 -24.66 15.81 -13.77
CA LYS A 101 -23.98 14.70 -14.44
C LYS A 101 -22.47 14.88 -14.50
N VAL A 102 -22.00 16.11 -14.73
CA VAL A 102 -20.55 16.39 -14.79
C VAL A 102 -19.90 16.15 -13.43
N PHE A 103 -20.53 16.61 -12.34
CA PHE A 103 -20.06 16.36 -10.99
C PHE A 103 -20.13 14.87 -10.62
N ARG A 104 -21.21 14.18 -11.01
CA ARG A 104 -21.36 12.74 -10.79
C ARG A 104 -20.25 11.95 -11.48
N ASN A 105 -20.04 12.18 -12.78
CA ASN A 105 -19.01 11.49 -13.54
C ASN A 105 -17.60 11.77 -12.98
N ALA A 106 -17.32 13.02 -12.61
CA ALA A 106 -16.04 13.36 -11.99
C ALA A 106 -15.84 12.68 -10.62
N ALA A 107 -16.90 12.53 -9.82
CA ALA A 107 -16.83 11.77 -8.59
C ALA A 107 -16.59 10.28 -8.84
N GLU A 108 -17.30 9.68 -9.81
CA GLU A 108 -17.13 8.28 -10.21
C GLU A 108 -15.71 8.01 -10.72
N ASP A 109 -15.16 8.88 -11.57
CA ASP A 109 -13.77 8.79 -12.04
C ASP A 109 -12.75 8.82 -10.88
N LEU A 110 -12.99 9.67 -9.88
CA LEU A 110 -12.13 9.77 -8.70
C LEU A 110 -12.27 8.54 -7.80
N MET A 111 -13.49 8.01 -7.63
CA MET A 111 -13.74 6.77 -6.90
C MET A 111 -13.06 5.58 -7.57
N GLU A 112 -13.16 5.46 -8.91
CA GLU A 112 -12.49 4.39 -9.66
C GLU A 112 -10.98 4.46 -9.47
N ARG A 113 -10.38 5.65 -9.58
CA ARG A 113 -8.94 5.84 -9.32
C ARG A 113 -8.54 5.45 -7.90
N GLN A 114 -9.36 5.79 -6.91
CA GLN A 114 -9.10 5.40 -5.52
C GLN A 114 -9.19 3.87 -5.35
N ASN A 115 -10.22 3.25 -5.91
CA ASN A 115 -10.39 1.79 -5.87
C ASN A 115 -9.21 1.08 -6.54
N LEU A 116 -8.77 1.53 -7.71
CA LEU A 116 -7.57 0.99 -8.39
C LEU A 116 -6.31 1.12 -7.53
N GLN A 117 -6.16 2.23 -6.82
CA GLN A 117 -5.03 2.43 -5.91
C GLN A 117 -5.10 1.49 -4.70
N ASP A 118 -6.30 1.26 -4.16
CA ASP A 118 -6.52 0.35 -3.04
C ASP A 118 -6.32 -1.11 -3.45
N GLU A 119 -6.84 -1.53 -4.61
CA GLU A 119 -6.60 -2.84 -5.20
C GLU A 119 -5.10 -3.09 -5.39
N LYS A 120 -4.38 -2.12 -5.95
CA LYS A 120 -2.92 -2.19 -6.07
C LYS A 120 -2.24 -2.34 -4.71
N ASN A 121 -2.64 -1.57 -3.71
CA ASN A 121 -2.06 -1.65 -2.37
C ASN A 121 -2.30 -3.04 -1.75
N ILE A 122 -3.51 -3.59 -1.89
CA ILE A 122 -3.87 -4.93 -1.42
C ILE A 122 -3.04 -5.99 -2.13
N ALA A 123 -2.93 -5.94 -3.46
CA ALA A 123 -2.13 -6.87 -4.24
C ALA A 123 -0.66 -6.85 -3.80
N LEU A 124 -0.10 -5.66 -3.57
CA LEU A 124 1.28 -5.53 -3.08
C LEU A 124 1.44 -6.12 -1.68
N MET A 125 0.50 -5.87 -0.76
CA MET A 125 0.53 -6.45 0.59
C MET A 125 0.46 -7.98 0.54
N THR A 126 -0.42 -8.55 -0.28
CA THR A 126 -0.53 -10.00 -0.47
C THR A 126 0.77 -10.59 -0.98
N GLN A 127 1.37 -10.00 -2.01
CA GLN A 127 2.67 -10.44 -2.52
C GLN A 127 3.77 -10.38 -1.44
N LYS A 128 3.79 -9.30 -0.65
CA LYS A 128 4.74 -9.13 0.45
C LYS A 128 4.59 -10.23 1.51
N TYR A 129 3.38 -10.53 1.93
CA TYR A 129 3.14 -11.59 2.92
C TYR A 129 3.43 -12.97 2.38
N THR A 130 3.07 -13.27 1.13
CA THR A 130 3.41 -14.56 0.50
C THR A 130 4.91 -14.77 0.45
N LEU A 131 5.68 -13.74 0.10
CA LEU A 131 7.13 -13.84 0.00
C LEU A 131 7.81 -13.88 1.38
N LEU A 132 7.29 -13.15 2.37
CA LEU A 132 7.73 -13.26 3.76
C LEU A 132 7.45 -14.65 4.33
N LEU A 133 6.24 -15.19 4.18
CA LEU A 133 5.90 -16.54 4.68
C LEU A 133 6.67 -17.63 3.93
N GLY A 134 6.75 -17.51 2.60
CA GLY A 134 7.51 -18.43 1.75
C GLY A 134 8.97 -18.50 2.17
N GLY A 135 9.63 -17.35 2.26
CA GLY A 135 11.06 -17.26 2.55
C GLY A 135 11.47 -17.43 3.99
N ALA A 136 10.68 -16.89 4.91
CA ALA A 136 10.99 -16.95 6.34
C ALA A 136 10.60 -18.29 6.96
N VAL A 137 9.53 -18.93 6.48
CA VAL A 137 8.93 -20.08 7.18
C VAL A 137 8.86 -21.32 6.31
N ILE A 138 8.14 -21.27 5.20
CA ILE A 138 7.78 -22.48 4.44
C ILE A 138 9.03 -23.15 3.86
N VAL A 139 9.86 -22.40 3.13
CA VAL A 139 11.04 -22.96 2.44
C VAL A 139 12.07 -23.53 3.44
N PRO A 140 12.49 -22.81 4.50
CA PRO A 140 13.42 -23.35 5.49
C PRO A 140 12.87 -24.58 6.23
N LEU A 141 11.56 -24.61 6.52
CA LEU A 141 10.91 -25.72 7.19
C LEU A 141 10.88 -26.97 6.30
N VAL A 142 10.50 -26.85 5.02
CA VAL A 142 10.51 -27.98 4.08
C VAL A 142 11.93 -28.53 3.89
N LEU A 143 12.93 -27.65 3.69
CA LEU A 143 14.32 -28.07 3.56
C LEU A 143 14.81 -28.81 4.81
N SER A 144 14.45 -28.30 5.99
CA SER A 144 14.79 -28.97 7.23
C SER A 144 14.10 -30.32 7.38
N MET A 145 12.86 -30.45 6.92
CA MET A 145 12.14 -31.72 6.98
C MET A 145 12.81 -32.77 6.10
N LEU A 146 13.16 -32.40 4.86
CA LEU A 146 13.89 -33.26 3.94
C LEU A 146 15.26 -33.68 4.51
N PHE A 147 15.98 -32.75 5.16
CA PHE A 147 17.23 -33.05 5.83
C PHE A 147 17.04 -34.03 7.01
N GLY A 148 16.01 -33.85 7.81
CA GLY A 148 15.67 -34.76 8.92
C GLY A 148 15.36 -36.17 8.44
N LEU A 149 14.53 -36.31 7.39
CA LEU A 149 14.25 -37.59 6.76
C LEU A 149 15.53 -38.29 6.29
N MET A 150 16.41 -37.59 5.58
CA MET A 150 17.69 -38.13 5.12
C MET A 150 18.62 -38.58 6.26
N THR A 151 18.51 -37.96 7.43
CA THR A 151 19.31 -38.35 8.60
C THR A 151 18.82 -39.67 9.19
N ASN A 152 17.50 -39.89 9.21
CA ASN A 152 16.86 -41.08 9.77
C ASN A 152 16.74 -42.25 8.78
N PHE A 153 17.01 -42.03 7.49
CA PHE A 153 17.11 -43.12 6.54
C PHE A 153 18.31 -44.01 6.90
N ASP A 154 18.02 -45.26 7.24
CA ASP A 154 19.06 -46.26 7.43
C ASP A 154 19.63 -46.67 6.07
N PHE A 155 20.84 -46.20 5.82
CA PHE A 155 21.65 -46.56 4.66
C PHE A 155 22.17 -48.01 4.74
N GLU A 156 21.60 -48.87 5.59
CA GLU A 156 21.99 -50.28 5.69
C GLU A 156 21.84 -51.02 4.35
N ILE A 157 20.79 -50.70 3.58
CA ILE A 157 20.58 -51.24 2.23
C ILE A 157 21.66 -50.75 1.23
N LEU A 158 22.25 -49.58 1.48
CA LEU A 158 23.30 -49.01 0.64
C LEU A 158 24.72 -49.41 1.06
N LYS A 159 24.93 -49.92 2.29
CA LYS A 159 26.20 -50.49 2.74
C LYS A 159 26.62 -51.74 1.95
N GLU A 160 25.64 -52.49 1.42
CA GLU A 160 25.92 -53.62 0.53
C GLU A 160 26.41 -53.18 -0.87
N PHE A 161 26.03 -51.99 -1.33
CA PHE A 161 26.42 -51.45 -2.64
C PHE A 161 27.65 -50.54 -2.59
N TYR A 162 27.89 -49.87 -1.47
CA TYR A 162 29.00 -48.95 -1.27
C TYR A 162 29.84 -49.41 -0.07
N SER A 163 31.03 -49.96 -0.33
CA SER A 163 32.03 -50.40 0.65
C SER A 163 32.68 -49.25 1.43
N THR A 164 31.99 -48.11 1.57
CA THR A 164 32.52 -46.88 2.13
C THR A 164 31.95 -46.66 3.52
N GLY A 165 32.84 -46.63 4.52
CA GLY A 165 32.51 -46.62 5.94
C GLY A 165 31.68 -45.42 6.40
N ASN A 166 31.21 -45.51 7.64
CA ASN A 166 30.36 -44.51 8.31
C ASN A 166 30.93 -43.07 8.28
N GLU A 167 32.24 -42.88 8.09
CA GLU A 167 32.91 -41.58 7.99
C GLU A 167 32.39 -40.74 6.80
N ASN A 168 32.11 -41.37 5.66
CA ASN A 168 31.58 -40.67 4.48
C ASN A 168 30.13 -40.22 4.66
N LYS A 169 29.35 -40.92 5.50
CA LYS A 169 27.95 -40.53 5.81
C LYS A 169 27.91 -39.23 6.61
N THR A 170 28.78 -39.09 7.61
CA THR A 170 28.86 -37.89 8.44
C THR A 170 29.33 -36.68 7.65
N GLU A 171 30.30 -36.84 6.75
CA GLU A 171 30.76 -35.76 5.87
C GLU A 171 29.69 -35.35 4.86
N LEU A 172 29.01 -36.31 4.22
CA LEU A 172 27.93 -36.03 3.27
C LEU A 172 26.78 -35.26 3.92
N LEU A 173 26.34 -35.68 5.11
CA LEU A 173 25.31 -34.96 5.88
C LEU A 173 25.76 -33.56 6.27
N GLY A 174 27.05 -33.38 6.59
CA GLY A 174 27.66 -32.07 6.84
C GLY A 174 27.59 -31.15 5.63
N MET A 175 27.93 -31.67 4.43
CA MET A 175 27.86 -30.91 3.18
C MET A 175 26.43 -30.53 2.80
N ILE A 176 25.47 -31.44 2.95
CA ILE A 176 24.04 -31.16 2.68
C ILE A 176 23.52 -30.07 3.63
N LYS A 177 23.90 -30.13 4.92
CA LYS A 177 23.52 -29.11 5.90
C LYS A 177 24.07 -27.73 5.50
N LEU A 178 25.34 -27.67 5.11
CA LEU A 178 25.98 -26.43 4.68
C LEU A 178 25.30 -25.87 3.42
N ALA A 179 25.03 -26.71 2.42
CA ALA A 179 24.34 -26.33 1.20
C ALA A 179 22.93 -25.76 1.48
N ASN A 180 22.16 -26.39 2.37
CA ASN A 180 20.83 -25.90 2.77
C ASN A 180 20.91 -24.53 3.47
N LEU A 181 21.90 -24.32 4.34
CA LEU A 181 22.10 -23.02 5.00
C LEU A 181 22.48 -21.91 4.01
N ILE A 182 23.35 -22.21 3.05
CA ILE A 182 23.71 -21.28 1.97
C ILE A 182 22.46 -20.92 1.16
N TYR A 183 21.67 -21.91 0.75
CA TYR A 183 20.43 -21.70 0.00
C TYR A 183 19.43 -20.80 0.76
N VAL A 184 19.24 -21.04 2.06
CA VAL A 184 18.38 -20.19 2.91
C VAL A 184 18.91 -18.74 2.97
N GLY A 185 20.23 -18.57 3.05
CA GLY A 185 20.87 -17.26 3.01
C GLY A 185 20.65 -16.53 1.69
N GLU A 186 20.91 -17.19 0.56
CA GLU A 186 20.69 -16.64 -0.79
C GLU A 186 19.22 -16.26 -0.99
N TYR A 187 18.30 -17.15 -0.61
CA TYR A 187 16.87 -16.88 -0.71
C TYR A 187 16.47 -15.68 0.14
N SER A 188 16.98 -15.56 1.37
CA SER A 188 16.71 -14.41 2.25
C SER A 188 17.19 -13.10 1.63
N ILE A 189 18.35 -13.10 0.97
CA ILE A 189 18.88 -11.93 0.24
C ILE A 189 17.94 -11.57 -0.91
N ILE A 190 17.62 -12.54 -1.78
CA ILE A 190 16.74 -12.31 -2.94
C ILE A 190 15.38 -11.79 -2.47
N ALA A 191 14.77 -12.44 -1.49
CA ALA A 191 13.50 -12.06 -0.90
C ALA A 191 13.51 -10.62 -0.37
N SER A 192 14.55 -10.26 0.38
CA SER A 192 14.70 -8.92 0.95
C SER A 192 14.84 -7.82 -0.11
N LEU A 193 15.56 -8.09 -1.20
CA LEU A 193 15.72 -7.18 -2.33
C LEU A 193 14.40 -6.99 -3.09
N PHE A 194 13.66 -8.07 -3.32
CA PHE A 194 12.35 -8.01 -3.97
C PHE A 194 11.35 -7.16 -3.17
N LEU A 195 11.27 -7.36 -1.85
CA LEU A 195 10.41 -6.56 -0.98
C LEU A 195 10.80 -5.08 -0.96
N ALA A 196 12.10 -4.79 -0.90
CA ALA A 196 12.58 -3.41 -0.92
C ALA A 196 12.29 -2.70 -2.25
N LYS A 197 12.43 -3.41 -3.36
CA LYS A 197 12.07 -2.92 -4.69
C LYS A 197 10.57 -2.66 -4.82
N GLN A 198 9.75 -3.56 -4.26
CA GLN A 198 8.29 -3.45 -4.26
C GLN A 198 7.81 -2.20 -3.52
N GLU A 199 8.45 -1.84 -2.41
CA GLU A 199 8.17 -0.60 -1.65
C GLU A 199 8.89 0.64 -2.21
N ASN A 200 9.55 0.52 -3.37
CA ASN A 200 10.36 1.55 -4.00
C ASN A 200 11.38 2.20 -3.04
N ASN A 201 11.92 1.42 -2.10
CA ASN A 201 12.86 1.90 -1.09
C ASN A 201 13.93 0.83 -0.79
N MET A 202 15.03 0.89 -1.55
CA MET A 202 16.14 -0.04 -1.42
C MET A 202 16.81 -0.03 -0.04
N LYS A 203 16.70 1.07 0.73
CA LYS A 203 17.27 1.13 2.09
C LYS A 203 16.59 0.14 3.04
N LYS A 204 15.35 -0.26 2.76
CA LYS A 204 14.63 -1.26 3.54
C LYS A 204 15.07 -2.70 3.27
N ALA A 205 15.87 -2.96 2.22
CA ALA A 205 16.36 -4.31 1.93
C ALA A 205 17.12 -4.91 3.12
N LEU A 206 17.99 -4.11 3.74
CA LEU A 206 18.75 -4.56 4.91
C LEU A 206 17.83 -4.88 6.10
N ILE A 207 16.78 -4.08 6.31
CA ILE A 207 15.80 -4.31 7.38
C ILE A 207 15.03 -5.61 7.13
N TYR A 208 14.59 -5.85 5.88
CA TYR A 208 13.94 -7.10 5.53
C TYR A 208 14.87 -8.30 5.66
N PHE A 209 16.12 -8.18 5.24
CA PHE A 209 17.11 -9.25 5.41
C PHE A 209 17.33 -9.59 6.88
N LEU A 210 17.54 -8.58 7.73
CA LEU A 210 17.72 -8.75 9.17
C LEU A 210 16.49 -9.34 9.87
N GLY A 211 15.29 -9.22 9.29
CA GLY A 211 14.09 -9.87 9.78
C GLY A 211 13.93 -11.31 9.27
N ILE A 212 14.03 -11.51 7.95
CA ILE A 212 13.79 -12.80 7.29
C ILE A 212 14.87 -13.81 7.68
N PHE A 213 16.14 -13.45 7.55
CA PHE A 213 17.26 -14.38 7.72
C PHE A 213 17.29 -15.09 9.08
N PRO A 214 17.21 -14.40 10.24
CA PRO A 214 17.20 -15.09 11.53
C PRO A 214 15.95 -15.94 11.72
N VAL A 215 14.79 -15.49 11.23
CA VAL A 215 13.54 -16.27 11.30
C VAL A 215 13.68 -17.54 10.46
N SER A 216 14.22 -17.45 9.24
CA SER A 216 14.49 -18.59 8.37
C SER A 216 15.40 -19.61 9.03
N ILE A 217 16.48 -19.16 9.67
CA ILE A 217 17.39 -20.05 10.41
C ILE A 217 16.67 -20.70 11.59
N CYS A 218 15.89 -19.94 12.36
CA CYS A 218 15.12 -20.50 13.47
C CYS A 218 14.12 -21.56 13.00
N CYS A 219 13.40 -21.31 11.91
CA CYS A 219 12.49 -22.27 11.30
C CYS A 219 13.22 -23.52 10.79
N PHE A 220 14.39 -23.36 10.17
CA PHE A 220 15.23 -24.48 9.75
C PHE A 220 15.69 -25.33 10.95
N LEU A 221 16.14 -24.70 12.05
CA LEU A 221 16.55 -25.44 13.24
C LEU A 221 15.36 -26.15 13.92
N PHE A 222 14.20 -25.49 13.96
CA PHE A 222 12.98 -26.05 14.54
C PHE A 222 12.45 -27.26 13.76
N GLY A 223 12.43 -27.18 12.42
CA GLY A 223 11.99 -28.30 11.57
C GLY A 223 12.84 -29.55 11.78
N ARG A 224 14.13 -29.40 12.12
CA ARG A 224 15.03 -30.51 12.39
C ARG A 224 14.68 -31.18 13.71
N LEU A 225 14.40 -30.38 14.74
CA LEU A 225 14.01 -30.90 16.05
C LEU A 225 12.72 -31.72 15.97
N LEU A 226 11.81 -31.36 15.08
CA LEU A 226 10.52 -32.05 14.94
C LEU A 226 10.64 -33.46 14.34
N LEU A 227 11.74 -33.76 13.65
CA LEU A 227 12.00 -35.04 12.99
C LEU A 227 13.20 -35.80 13.55
N ALA A 228 13.88 -35.25 14.56
CA ALA A 228 14.92 -35.93 15.32
C ALA A 228 14.28 -36.74 16.46
#